data_AF-A0A6I8LWX0-F1
#
_entry.id   AF-A0A6I8LWX0-F1
#
_cell.length_a   1.000
_cell.length_b   1.000
_cell.length_c   1.000
_cell.angle_alpha   90.00
_cell.angle_beta   90.00
_cell.angle_gamma   90.00
#
_symmetry.space_group_name_H-M   'P 1'
#
loop_
_entity.id
_entity.type
_entity.pdbx_description
1 polymer ?
#
loop_
_entity_poly.entity_id
_entity_poly.type
_entity_poly.pdbx_seq_one_letter_code
_entity_poly.pdbx_strand_id
1 'polypeptide(L)'
;MPPARVSRARRGTRAEPPPVEWGEYAAAVHRWELITGRPAPYPTQPGRHGRPVLAPAFVEWLMGLPPGWATADHLDLPRTAQLRALGNGVMPQQAAHALRLLLADLTHLNHPPAGVPLPVPARPRGTARPSTGTSRPADAARARRAGTGARP
;
A
#
# COMPACT_ATOMS: atom_id res chain seq x y z
N MET A 1 51.04 10.10 -52.04
CA MET A 1 50.08 9.51 -51.09
C MET A 1 50.68 9.58 -49.69
N PRO A 2 50.33 10.56 -48.84
CA PRO A 2 50.77 10.58 -47.44
C PRO A 2 49.82 9.74 -46.55
N PRO A 3 50.31 9.04 -45.50
CA PRO A 3 49.43 8.27 -44.62
C PRO A 3 48.66 9.19 -43.66
N ALA A 4 47.38 8.87 -43.49
CA ALA A 4 46.45 9.55 -42.60
C ALA A 4 46.90 9.42 -41.12
N ARG A 5 46.94 10.56 -40.42
CA ARG A 5 47.16 10.58 -38.97
C ARG A 5 45.92 10.01 -38.28
N VAL A 6 46.08 8.88 -37.60
CA VAL A 6 45.05 8.35 -36.70
C VAL A 6 45.02 9.25 -35.46
N SER A 7 44.01 10.11 -35.40
CA SER A 7 43.69 10.90 -34.21
C SER A 7 43.32 9.93 -33.08
N ARG A 8 44.26 9.71 -32.16
CA ARG A 8 44.04 8.94 -30.95
C ARG A 8 43.07 9.71 -30.06
N ALA A 9 41.78 9.38 -30.15
CA ALA A 9 40.76 9.91 -29.27
C ALA A 9 41.19 9.64 -27.82
N ARG A 10 41.35 10.72 -27.04
CA ARG A 10 41.55 10.66 -25.60
C ARG A 10 40.37 9.89 -25.02
N ARG A 11 40.63 8.67 -24.58
CA ARG A 11 39.71 7.87 -23.76
C ARG A 11 39.53 8.65 -22.46
N GLY A 12 38.50 9.50 -22.39
CA GLY A 12 38.14 10.19 -21.17
C GLY A 12 37.84 9.14 -20.11
N THR A 13 38.66 9.07 -19.08
CA THR A 13 38.35 8.34 -17.86
C THR A 13 37.01 8.87 -17.36
N ARG A 14 35.96 8.05 -17.41
CA ARG A 14 34.66 8.38 -16.82
C ARG A 14 34.89 8.53 -15.33
N ALA A 15 35.10 9.76 -14.88
CA ALA A 15 35.25 10.06 -13.47
C ALA A 15 34.01 9.50 -12.76
N GLU A 16 34.26 8.71 -11.72
CA GLU A 16 33.19 8.19 -10.87
C GLU A 16 32.44 9.40 -10.26
N PRO A 17 31.11 9.39 -10.28
CA PRO A 17 30.37 10.49 -9.67
C PRO A 17 30.77 10.61 -8.19
N PRO A 18 30.83 11.84 -7.65
CA PRO A 18 31.18 12.03 -6.25
C PRO A 18 30.20 11.29 -5.33
N PRO A 19 30.57 10.96 -4.09
CA PRO A 19 29.65 10.38 -3.12
C PRO A 19 28.37 11.22 -2.95
N VAL A 20 27.24 10.58 -2.73
CA VAL A 20 25.96 11.27 -2.47
C VAL A 20 25.89 11.62 -0.98
N GLU A 21 25.82 12.91 -0.69
CA GLU A 21 25.53 13.40 0.66
C GLU A 21 24.01 13.33 0.92
N TRP A 22 23.56 12.22 1.50
CA TRP A 22 22.13 11.97 1.75
C TRP A 22 21.51 12.85 2.85
N GLY A 23 22.34 13.52 3.67
CA GLY A 23 21.88 14.39 4.76
C GLY A 23 20.94 13.67 5.73
N GLU A 24 19.80 14.30 6.04
CA GLU A 24 18.76 13.74 6.94
C GLU A 24 18.21 12.38 6.47
N TYR A 25 18.31 12.07 5.17
CA TYR A 25 17.78 10.83 4.61
C TYR A 25 18.76 9.65 4.73
N ALA A 26 20.00 9.86 5.18
CA ALA A 26 21.04 8.82 5.22
C ALA A 26 20.57 7.55 5.96
N ALA A 27 19.91 7.70 7.11
CA ALA A 27 19.40 6.57 7.88
C ALA A 27 18.28 5.81 7.15
N ALA A 28 17.43 6.51 6.39
CA ALA A 28 16.36 5.89 5.60
C ALA A 28 16.93 5.15 4.38
N VAL A 29 17.87 5.78 3.68
CA VAL A 29 18.59 5.17 2.55
C VAL A 29 19.29 3.90 3.00
N HIS A 30 20.04 3.94 4.09
CA HIS A 30 20.76 2.77 4.60
C HIS A 30 19.82 1.60 4.95
N ARG A 31 18.69 1.88 5.61
CA ARG A 31 17.67 0.84 5.88
C ARG A 31 17.13 0.25 4.58
N TRP A 32 16.91 1.08 3.57
CA TRP A 32 16.40 0.61 2.28
C TRP A 32 17.44 -0.20 1.50
N GLU A 33 18.73 0.14 1.60
CA GLU A 33 19.83 -0.67 1.06
C GLU A 33 19.85 -2.07 1.68
N LEU A 34 19.65 -2.17 3.01
CA LEU A 34 19.53 -3.45 3.70
C LEU A 34 18.30 -4.25 3.25
N ILE A 35 17.14 -3.60 3.09
CA ILE A 35 15.90 -4.23 2.65
C ILE A 35 16.01 -4.73 1.19
N THR A 36 16.61 -3.93 0.31
CA THR A 36 16.76 -4.26 -1.11
C THR A 36 17.99 -5.13 -1.40
N GLY A 37 18.91 -5.26 -0.45
CA GLY A 37 20.14 -6.05 -0.57
C GLY A 37 21.18 -5.46 -1.53
N ARG A 38 21.10 -4.15 -1.83
CA ARG A 38 21.97 -3.48 -2.80
C ARG A 38 22.11 -1.99 -2.50
N PRO A 39 23.27 -1.38 -2.82
CA PRO A 39 23.50 0.04 -2.56
C PRO A 39 22.55 0.92 -3.39
N ALA A 40 22.29 2.13 -2.89
CA ALA A 40 21.51 3.12 -3.59
C ALA A 40 22.22 3.55 -4.88
N PRO A 41 21.57 3.46 -6.06
CA PRO A 41 22.10 4.07 -7.28
C PRO A 41 22.24 5.57 -7.12
N TYR A 42 23.14 6.19 -7.88
CA TYR A 42 23.27 7.64 -7.87
C TYR A 42 21.93 8.30 -8.27
N PRO A 43 21.41 9.29 -7.51
CA PRO A 43 20.03 9.73 -7.63
C PRO A 43 19.74 10.53 -8.91
N THR A 44 20.78 11.03 -9.57
CA THR A 44 20.66 11.82 -10.79
C THR A 44 21.52 11.28 -11.92
N GLN A 45 21.25 11.73 -13.13
CA GLN A 45 22.09 11.49 -14.30
C GLN A 45 22.14 12.78 -15.12
N PRO A 46 23.15 12.93 -16.00
CA PRO A 46 23.18 14.06 -16.93
C PRO A 46 21.94 14.09 -17.81
N GLY A 47 21.23 15.22 -17.81
CA GLY A 47 20.13 15.49 -18.74
C GLY A 47 20.63 15.97 -20.10
N ARG A 48 19.70 16.16 -21.06
CA ARG A 48 20.02 16.63 -22.43
C ARG A 48 20.82 17.94 -22.46
N HIS A 49 20.60 18.82 -21.49
CA HIS A 49 21.28 20.12 -21.36
C HIS A 49 22.41 20.11 -20.32
N GLY A 50 22.93 18.93 -19.95
CA GLY A 50 24.00 18.77 -18.96
C GLY A 50 23.57 18.98 -17.50
N ARG A 51 22.37 19.53 -17.25
CA ARG A 51 21.82 19.64 -15.88
C ARG A 51 21.48 18.26 -15.31
N PRO A 52 21.71 18.02 -14.02
CA PRO A 52 21.34 16.77 -13.37
C PRO A 52 19.82 16.59 -13.39
N VAL A 53 19.37 15.41 -13.77
CA VAL A 53 17.96 15.01 -13.77
C VAL A 53 17.80 13.68 -13.05
N LEU A 54 16.62 13.41 -12.49
CA LEU A 54 16.34 12.16 -11.76
C LEU A 54 16.73 10.91 -12.57
N ALA A 55 17.51 10.01 -11.99
CA ALA A 55 17.92 8.77 -12.62
C ALA A 55 16.81 7.72 -12.49
N PRO A 56 16.30 7.12 -13.59
CA PRO A 56 15.29 6.07 -13.51
C PRO A 56 15.74 4.86 -12.67
N ALA A 57 17.02 4.48 -12.73
CA ALA A 57 17.55 3.38 -11.94
C ALA A 57 17.44 3.64 -10.42
N PHE A 58 17.60 4.89 -9.98
CA PHE A 58 17.37 5.26 -8.59
C PHE A 58 15.90 5.14 -8.20
N VAL A 59 14.97 5.54 -9.07
CA VAL A 59 13.53 5.39 -8.83
C VAL A 59 13.12 3.92 -8.82
N GLU A 60 13.65 3.10 -9.72
CA GLU A 60 13.43 1.65 -9.74
C GLU A 60 13.92 0.98 -8.43
N TRP A 61 15.07 1.43 -7.94
CA TRP A 61 15.59 1.02 -6.64
C TRP A 61 14.69 1.47 -5.48
N LEU A 62 14.24 2.73 -5.51
CA LEU A 62 13.32 3.28 -4.52
C LEU A 62 12.00 2.49 -4.47
N MET A 63 11.51 2.03 -5.62
CA MET A 63 10.33 1.16 -5.75
C MET A 63 10.58 -0.29 -5.33
N GLY A 64 11.79 -0.65 -4.88
CA GLY A 64 12.12 -1.99 -4.42
C GLY A 64 12.11 -3.05 -5.53
N LEU A 65 12.15 -2.64 -6.80
CA LEU A 65 12.07 -3.51 -7.97
C LEU A 65 13.45 -4.09 -8.33
N PRO A 66 13.55 -5.34 -8.83
CA PRO A 66 14.82 -5.88 -9.30
C PRO A 66 15.52 -4.97 -10.32
N PRO A 67 16.87 -4.97 -10.40
CA PRO A 67 17.57 -4.11 -11.36
C PRO A 67 17.15 -4.43 -12.78
N GLY A 68 16.89 -3.39 -13.58
CA GLY A 68 16.48 -3.51 -14.97
C GLY A 68 14.99 -3.80 -15.19
N TRP A 69 14.16 -3.78 -14.14
CA TRP A 69 12.72 -4.05 -14.27
C TRP A 69 12.02 -3.13 -15.28
N ALA A 70 12.29 -1.83 -15.23
CA ALA A 70 11.85 -0.83 -16.20
C ALA A 70 13.02 -0.14 -16.91
N THR A 71 14.25 -0.36 -16.43
CA THR A 71 15.46 0.35 -16.88
C THR A 71 16.44 -0.50 -17.68
N ALA A 72 16.12 -1.78 -17.97
CA ALA A 72 17.02 -2.62 -18.76
C ALA A 72 17.14 -2.13 -20.21
N ASP A 73 18.37 -2.18 -20.73
CA ASP A 73 18.70 -1.67 -22.08
C ASP A 73 17.90 -2.36 -23.19
N HIS A 74 17.58 -3.65 -23.05
CA HIS A 74 16.81 -4.42 -24.04
C HIS A 74 15.34 -4.00 -24.17
N LEU A 75 14.82 -3.19 -23.23
CA LEU A 75 13.45 -2.67 -23.28
C LEU A 75 13.32 -1.49 -24.25
N ASP A 76 14.44 -0.86 -24.65
CA ASP A 76 14.51 0.33 -25.52
C ASP A 76 13.51 1.43 -25.13
N LEU A 77 13.30 1.60 -23.81
CA LEU A 77 12.36 2.58 -23.28
C LEU A 77 13.04 3.95 -23.13
N PRO A 78 12.46 5.03 -23.68
CA PRO A 78 12.96 6.37 -23.41
C PRO A 78 12.79 6.70 -21.92
N ARG A 79 13.71 7.49 -21.36
CA ARG A 79 13.72 7.88 -19.93
C ARG A 79 12.35 8.32 -19.39
N THR A 80 11.60 9.08 -20.17
CA THR A 80 10.26 9.56 -19.77
C THR A 80 9.24 8.43 -19.66
N ALA A 81 9.33 7.41 -20.50
CA ALA A 81 8.50 6.21 -20.41
C ALA A 81 8.90 5.35 -19.20
N GLN A 82 10.20 5.19 -18.94
CA GLN A 82 10.69 4.49 -17.74
C GLN A 82 10.14 5.15 -16.45
N LEU A 83 10.29 6.47 -16.32
CA LEU A 83 9.78 7.21 -15.17
C LEU A 83 8.25 7.19 -15.06
N ARG A 84 7.53 7.22 -16.19
CA ARG A 84 6.07 7.07 -16.19
C ARG A 84 5.66 5.68 -15.70
N ALA A 85 6.32 4.62 -16.16
CA ALA A 85 6.04 3.26 -15.74
C ALA A 85 6.32 3.08 -14.25
N LEU A 86 7.47 3.57 -13.77
CA LEU A 86 7.84 3.52 -12.36
C LEU A 86 6.90 4.35 -11.48
N GLY A 87 6.55 5.57 -11.90
CA GLY A 87 5.69 6.48 -11.14
C GLY A 87 4.22 6.03 -11.08
N ASN A 88 3.75 5.25 -12.06
CA ASN A 88 2.42 4.64 -12.05
C ASN A 88 2.42 3.21 -11.47
N GLY A 89 3.60 2.68 -11.13
CA GLY A 89 3.75 1.36 -10.53
C GLY A 89 3.39 1.35 -9.05
N VAL A 90 3.52 0.17 -8.44
CA VAL A 90 3.31 -0.04 -7.01
C VAL A 90 4.57 -0.62 -6.37
N MET A 91 4.80 -0.30 -5.09
CA MET A 91 5.86 -0.91 -4.30
C MET A 91 5.52 -2.40 -4.06
N PRO A 92 6.30 -3.38 -4.58
CA PRO A 92 5.93 -4.79 -4.53
C PRO A 92 5.71 -5.31 -3.12
N GLN A 93 6.50 -4.85 -2.14
CA GLN A 93 6.39 -5.24 -0.74
C GLN A 93 5.04 -4.80 -0.14
N GLN A 94 4.58 -3.59 -0.48
CA GLN A 94 3.29 -3.06 -0.02
C GLN A 94 2.12 -3.76 -0.73
N ALA A 95 2.24 -4.00 -2.04
CA ALA A 95 1.24 -4.75 -2.80
C ALA A 95 1.08 -6.18 -2.26
N ALA A 96 2.19 -6.88 -1.99
CA ALA A 96 2.16 -8.22 -1.41
C ALA A 96 1.51 -8.23 -0.02
N HIS A 97 1.77 -7.21 0.81
CA HIS A 97 1.12 -7.09 2.12
C HIS A 97 -0.39 -6.90 1.98
N ALA A 98 -0.83 -5.96 1.14
CA ALA A 98 -2.26 -5.71 0.89
C ALA A 98 -2.97 -6.98 0.36
N LEU A 99 -2.35 -7.69 -0.58
CA LEU A 99 -2.90 -8.95 -1.09
C LEU A 99 -3.04 -10.02 -0.02
N ARG A 100 -2.08 -10.14 0.92
CA ARG A 100 -2.20 -11.07 2.06
C ARG A 100 -3.38 -10.73 2.96
N LEU A 101 -3.62 -9.44 3.23
CA LEU A 101 -4.78 -9.00 4.01
C LEU A 101 -6.09 -9.38 3.31
N LEU A 102 -6.22 -9.06 2.01
CA LEU A 102 -7.39 -9.39 1.23
C LEU A 102 -7.65 -10.91 1.15
N LEU A 103 -6.60 -11.72 1.03
CA LEU A 103 -6.73 -13.18 1.04
C LEU A 103 -7.17 -13.73 2.40
N ALA A 104 -6.69 -13.14 3.50
CA ALA A 104 -7.12 -13.51 4.84
C ALA A 104 -8.61 -13.20 5.04
N ASP A 105 -9.05 -12.01 4.63
CA ASP A 105 -10.46 -11.61 4.69
C ASP A 105 -11.34 -12.54 3.84
N LEU A 106 -10.93 -12.83 2.60
CA LEU A 106 -11.66 -13.72 1.70
C LEU A 106 -11.76 -15.14 2.29
N THR A 107 -10.70 -15.63 2.92
CA THR A 107 -10.69 -16.95 3.57
C THR A 107 -11.67 -16.98 4.74
N HIS A 108 -11.70 -15.93 5.56
CA HIS A 108 -12.65 -15.80 6.68
C HIS A 108 -14.10 -15.72 6.21
N LEU A 109 -14.37 -15.04 5.09
CA LEU A 109 -15.72 -14.97 4.49
C LEU A 109 -16.18 -16.33 3.94
N ASN A 110 -15.27 -17.11 3.36
CA ASN A 110 -15.58 -18.40 2.74
C ASN A 110 -15.54 -19.58 3.71
N HIS A 111 -14.84 -19.46 4.83
CA HIS A 111 -14.79 -20.45 5.90
C HIS A 111 -15.08 -19.74 7.22
N PRO A 112 -16.37 -19.54 7.58
CA PRO A 112 -16.69 -19.00 8.89
C PRO A 112 -16.08 -19.93 9.94
N PRO A 113 -15.45 -19.38 10.99
CA PRO A 113 -14.83 -20.21 12.02
C PRO A 113 -15.85 -21.20 12.56
N ALA A 114 -15.50 -22.49 12.56
CA ALA A 114 -16.33 -23.56 13.09
C ALA A 114 -16.68 -23.24 14.55
N GLY A 115 -17.88 -22.72 14.78
CA GLY A 115 -18.35 -22.35 16.12
C GLY A 115 -19.10 -21.04 16.25
N VAL A 116 -19.23 -20.20 15.21
CA VAL A 116 -20.20 -19.08 15.26
C VAL A 116 -21.55 -19.62 14.77
N PRO A 117 -22.54 -19.86 15.67
CA PRO A 117 -23.86 -20.23 15.22
C PRO A 117 -24.40 -19.07 14.39
N LEU A 118 -24.85 -19.34 13.16
CA LEU A 118 -25.69 -18.38 12.44
C LEU A 118 -26.84 -17.97 13.38
N PRO A 119 -27.23 -16.69 13.45
CA PRO A 119 -28.36 -16.28 14.26
C PRO A 119 -29.59 -17.05 13.77
N VAL A 120 -30.00 -18.05 14.57
CA VAL A 120 -31.20 -18.82 14.28
C VAL A 120 -32.35 -17.84 14.36
N PRO A 121 -33.17 -17.67 13.29
CA PRO A 121 -34.33 -16.80 13.38
C PRO A 121 -35.19 -17.29 14.53
N ALA A 122 -35.48 -16.38 15.48
CA ALA A 122 -36.31 -16.69 16.63
C ALA A 122 -37.61 -17.33 16.13
N ARG A 123 -37.87 -18.58 16.52
CA ARG A 123 -39.14 -19.24 16.24
C ARG A 123 -40.24 -18.27 16.67
N PRO A 124 -41.23 -17.97 15.81
CA PRO A 124 -42.34 -17.13 16.22
C PRO A 124 -42.92 -17.75 17.48
N ARG A 125 -42.96 -16.98 18.58
CA ARG A 125 -43.59 -17.41 19.82
C ARG A 125 -45.00 -17.84 19.44
N GLY A 126 -45.27 -19.14 19.54
CA GLY A 126 -46.59 -19.69 19.33
C GLY A 126 -47.56 -18.86 20.14
N THR A 127 -48.54 -18.27 19.46
CA THR A 127 -49.60 -17.50 20.10
C THR A 127 -50.23 -18.40 21.15
N ALA A 128 -50.07 -18.04 22.41
CA ALA A 128 -50.72 -18.71 23.51
C ALA A 128 -52.23 -18.67 23.23
N ARG A 129 -52.80 -19.85 23.01
CA ARG A 129 -54.24 -20.05 22.86
C ARG A 129 -54.91 -19.52 24.14
N PRO A 130 -55.85 -18.57 24.07
CA PRO A 130 -56.42 -17.98 25.28
C PRO A 130 -57.16 -19.04 26.07
N SER A 131 -56.72 -19.27 27.30
CA SER A 131 -57.46 -20.02 28.31
C SER A 131 -58.72 -19.24 28.67
N THR A 132 -59.89 -19.78 28.35
CA THR A 132 -61.18 -19.32 28.89
C THR A 132 -61.18 -19.52 30.40
N GLY A 133 -60.82 -18.45 31.12
CA GLY A 133 -60.88 -18.36 32.57
C GLY A 133 -61.80 -17.21 32.96
N THR A 134 -62.98 -17.56 33.48
CA THR A 134 -64.03 -16.69 34.01
C THR A 134 -63.47 -15.68 35.01
N SER A 135 -63.49 -14.39 34.68
CA SER A 135 -63.14 -13.30 35.60
C SER A 135 -64.39 -12.75 36.27
N ARG A 136 -64.48 -12.92 37.60
CA ARG A 136 -65.41 -12.22 38.50
C ARG A 136 -64.70 -10.94 39.01
N PRO A 137 -65.38 -9.78 39.15
CA PRO A 137 -64.69 -8.51 39.36
C PRO A 137 -64.24 -8.33 40.81
N ALA A 138 -63.05 -7.77 41.00
CA ALA A 138 -62.58 -7.24 42.28
C ALA A 138 -62.16 -5.78 42.12
N ASP A 139 -62.56 -5.03 43.14
CA ASP A 139 -62.63 -3.58 43.30
C ASP A 139 -61.39 -2.76 42.92
N ALA A 140 -61.68 -1.56 42.42
CA ALA A 140 -60.73 -0.50 42.16
C ALA A 140 -60.53 0.37 43.41
N ALA A 141 -59.31 0.40 43.95
CA ALA A 141 -58.91 1.38 44.95
C ALA A 141 -57.53 2.00 44.63
N ARG A 142 -57.57 3.16 43.98
CA ARG A 142 -56.90 4.43 44.33
C ARG A 142 -55.38 4.43 44.68
N ALA A 143 -54.60 5.17 43.86
CA ALA A 143 -53.70 6.29 44.24
C ALA A 143 -52.93 6.79 42.98
N ARG A 144 -53.35 7.85 42.28
CA ARG A 144 -52.98 9.29 42.39
C ARG A 144 -51.48 9.62 42.57
N ARG A 145 -50.90 10.18 41.47
CA ARG A 145 -50.04 11.40 41.31
C ARG A 145 -48.70 11.44 42.07
N ALA A 146 -47.61 12.08 41.66
CA ALA A 146 -47.14 13.01 40.61
C ALA A 146 -45.59 12.83 40.57
N GLY A 147 -44.73 13.40 39.72
CA GLY A 147 -44.76 14.52 38.79
C GLY A 147 -43.38 14.59 38.09
N THR A 148 -43.35 14.92 36.81
CA THR A 148 -42.85 16.21 36.30
C THR A 148 -41.32 16.31 36.23
N GLY A 149 -40.78 15.93 35.07
CA GLY A 149 -39.51 16.46 34.58
C GLY A 149 -39.71 17.76 33.80
N ALA A 150 -38.58 18.45 33.61
CA ALA A 150 -38.25 19.44 32.58
C ALA A 150 -37.98 20.87 33.08
N ARG A 151 -36.73 21.30 32.86
CA ARG A 151 -36.26 22.66 32.56
C ARG A 151 -34.76 22.59 32.23
N PRO A 152 -34.15 23.62 31.65
CA PRO A 152 -34.67 24.68 30.77
C PRO A 152 -34.28 24.49 29.29
#